data_AF-A0A961FUB1-F1
#
_entry.id   AF-A0A961FUB1-F1
#
_cell.length_a   1.000
_cell.length_b   1.000
_cell.length_c   1.000
_cell.angle_alpha   90.00
_cell.angle_beta   90.00
_cell.angle_gamma   90.00
#
_symmetry.space_group_name_H-M   'P 1'
#
loop_
_entity.id
_entity.type
_entity.pdbx_description
1 polymer ?
#
loop_
_entity_poly.entity_id
_entity_poly.type
_entity_poly.pdbx_seq_one_letter_code
_entity_poly.pdbx_strand_id
1 'polypeptide(L)'
;MNRAWRVFSKIVFFSGAVVGLVFFVSACSDDSANDTELAESDTTEEAEPLWGMDADDGRGVLDTALEGVTASVPGFLVYPSPDGRHAFSWVDLPTAEKLDFQTDNHLVDLQTGQSIGAIAEEDGDFQNRNHGGMRVLWRDDSRAFVFRLEGKWAPREVGVVEIGPDGALRQRSLVFAVARAFAALLGREAPDFWDKAFDESPSEYLDCNVGCAFSEAGDSLAIQADFQMNPKQLPGQHYAAGWLTGVFDLKTDRLSVEAEEVTEARVVKEEE
;
A
#
# COMPACT_ATOMS: atom_id res chain seq x y z
N MET A 1 -3.68 -3.85 44.94
CA MET A 1 -5.10 -3.51 44.72
C MET A 1 -5.34 -3.60 43.22
N ASN A 2 -5.96 -4.70 42.79
CA ASN A 2 -6.24 -4.99 41.39
C ASN A 2 -7.54 -4.31 40.96
N ARG A 3 -7.55 -3.66 39.80
CA ARG A 3 -8.79 -3.35 39.06
C ARG A 3 -8.68 -3.92 37.66
N ALA A 4 -9.34 -5.05 37.47
CA ALA A 4 -9.64 -5.63 36.18
C ALA A 4 -10.76 -4.82 35.52
N TRP A 5 -10.63 -4.54 34.24
CA TRP A 5 -11.74 -4.09 33.40
C TRP A 5 -12.26 -5.31 32.63
N ARG A 6 -13.55 -5.62 32.82
CA ARG A 6 -14.30 -6.54 31.96
C ARG A 6 -15.17 -5.69 31.05
N VAL A 7 -14.95 -5.77 29.75
CA VAL A 7 -15.93 -5.33 28.75
C VAL A 7 -16.70 -6.58 28.32
N PHE A 8 -18.03 -6.52 28.42
CA PHE A 8 -18.92 -7.52 27.84
C PHE A 8 -19.38 -7.01 26.48
N SER A 9 -19.08 -7.74 25.42
CA SER A 9 -19.72 -7.59 24.12
C SER A 9 -20.66 -8.79 23.93
N LYS A 10 -21.98 -8.54 23.92
CA LYS A 10 -22.97 -9.52 23.48
C LYS A 10 -23.09 -9.36 21.96
N ILE A 11 -22.54 -10.30 21.19
CA ILE A 11 -22.85 -10.46 19.78
C ILE A 11 -24.00 -11.47 19.68
N VAL A 12 -25.13 -11.05 19.15
CA VAL A 12 -26.23 -11.93 18.77
C VAL A 12 -26.05 -12.24 17.29
N PHE A 13 -25.79 -13.51 16.97
CA PHE A 13 -25.78 -13.99 15.59
C PHE A 13 -27.22 -14.11 15.09
N PHE A 14 -27.52 -13.48 13.95
CA PHE A 14 -28.56 -13.95 13.04
C PHE A 14 -27.89 -14.43 11.76
N SER A 15 -27.89 -15.75 11.59
CA SER A 15 -27.67 -16.44 10.33
C SER A 15 -28.89 -16.19 9.44
N GLY A 16 -28.66 -15.67 8.24
CA GLY A 16 -29.71 -15.57 7.22
C GLY A 16 -29.36 -14.57 6.14
N ALA A 17 -28.97 -15.07 4.97
CA ALA A 17 -28.81 -14.29 3.76
C ALA A 17 -30.08 -13.48 3.46
N VAL A 18 -29.94 -12.16 3.33
CA VAL A 18 -30.95 -11.29 2.72
C VAL A 18 -30.22 -10.31 1.81
N VAL A 19 -30.33 -10.54 0.51
CA VAL A 19 -30.04 -9.54 -0.52
C VAL A 19 -31.15 -8.49 -0.42
N GLY A 20 -30.84 -7.36 0.22
CA GLY A 20 -31.73 -6.20 0.30
C GLY A 20 -31.55 -5.32 -0.92
N LEU A 21 -32.45 -5.46 -1.91
CA LEU A 21 -32.59 -4.50 -2.99
C LEU A 21 -33.30 -3.25 -2.43
N VAL A 22 -32.55 -2.16 -2.21
CA VAL A 22 -33.12 -0.89 -1.74
C VAL A 22 -33.62 -0.09 -2.96
N PHE A 23 -34.93 0.02 -3.10
CA PHE A 23 -35.55 1.05 -3.94
C PHE A 23 -35.78 2.30 -3.11
N PHE A 24 -35.14 3.41 -3.47
CA PHE A 24 -35.54 4.72 -2.97
C PHE A 24 -36.78 5.17 -3.73
N VAL A 25 -37.94 5.12 -3.07
CA VAL A 25 -39.14 5.84 -3.50
C VAL A 25 -39.13 7.16 -2.74
N SER A 26 -38.80 8.24 -3.45
CA SER A 26 -38.92 9.60 -2.92
C SER A 26 -40.41 9.95 -2.80
N ALA A 27 -40.88 10.08 -1.57
CA ALA A 27 -42.16 10.71 -1.28
C ALA A 27 -41.89 12.20 -1.02
N CYS A 28 -42.36 13.07 -1.93
CA CYS A 28 -42.52 14.48 -1.61
C CYS A 28 -43.53 14.59 -0.46
N SER A 29 -43.10 15.06 0.71
CA SER A 29 -43.99 15.52 1.77
C SER A 29 -43.56 16.89 2.23
N ASP A 30 -44.58 17.73 2.39
CA ASP A 30 -44.53 19.18 2.55
C ASP A 30 -43.70 19.71 3.73
N ASP A 31 -43.16 20.90 3.49
CA ASP A 31 -42.53 21.82 4.43
C ASP A 31 -43.35 22.02 5.71
N SER A 32 -42.77 21.66 6.84
CA SER A 32 -42.92 22.46 8.05
C SER A 32 -41.66 22.34 8.91
N ALA A 33 -40.99 23.48 9.06
CA ALA A 33 -39.77 23.67 9.84
C ALA A 33 -39.96 23.19 11.27
N ASN A 34 -39.14 22.23 11.69
CA ASN A 34 -38.97 21.88 13.09
C ASN A 34 -37.45 21.85 13.36
N ASP A 35 -36.95 22.96 13.89
CA ASP A 35 -35.59 23.09 14.41
C ASP A 35 -35.38 22.06 15.52
N THR A 36 -34.87 20.90 15.13
CA THR A 36 -34.36 19.88 16.05
C THR A 36 -32.86 19.94 15.91
N GLU A 37 -32.18 20.51 16.91
CA GLU A 37 -30.73 20.41 17.05
C GLU A 37 -30.36 18.93 16.95
N LEU A 38 -29.81 18.55 15.79
CA LEU A 38 -29.14 17.27 15.61
C LEU A 38 -27.96 17.28 16.55
N ALA A 39 -28.05 16.50 17.62
CA ALA A 39 -26.94 16.20 18.50
C ALA A 39 -25.75 15.81 17.61
N GLU A 40 -24.66 16.57 17.72
CA GLU A 40 -23.38 16.27 17.11
C GLU A 40 -23.05 14.82 17.47
N SER A 41 -23.15 13.93 16.49
CA SER A 41 -22.77 12.54 16.66
C SER A 41 -21.30 12.53 17.03
N ASP A 42 -20.99 11.93 18.19
CA ASP A 42 -19.65 11.59 18.63
C ASP A 42 -18.79 11.25 17.42
N THR A 43 -17.75 12.06 17.22
CA THR A 43 -16.68 11.80 16.27
C THR A 43 -16.21 10.37 16.53
N THR A 44 -16.58 9.43 15.65
CA THR A 44 -15.84 8.19 15.52
C THR A 44 -14.39 8.61 15.35
N GLU A 45 -13.55 8.35 16.36
CA GLU A 45 -12.10 8.42 16.22
C GLU A 45 -11.81 7.59 14.97
N GLU A 46 -11.47 8.26 13.87
CA GLU A 46 -10.94 7.59 12.69
C GLU A 46 -9.73 6.82 13.20
N ALA A 47 -9.84 5.50 13.21
CA ALA A 47 -8.74 4.63 13.62
C ALA A 47 -7.53 5.07 12.77
N GLU A 48 -6.46 5.48 13.45
CA GLU A 48 -5.25 5.93 12.74
C GLU A 48 -4.87 4.85 11.74
N PRO A 49 -4.79 5.19 10.46
CA PRO A 49 -4.61 4.16 9.47
C PRO A 49 -3.23 3.53 9.65
N LEU A 50 -3.09 2.27 9.25
CA LEU A 50 -1.96 1.42 9.58
C LEU A 50 -0.72 1.84 8.76
N TRP A 51 -0.10 2.97 9.11
CA TRP A 51 0.98 3.57 8.33
C TRP A 51 2.27 3.69 9.13
N GLY A 52 3.23 2.79 8.84
CA GLY A 52 4.65 2.98 9.14
C GLY A 52 5.42 3.78 8.07
N MET A 53 4.76 4.17 6.96
CA MET A 53 5.41 4.89 5.85
C MET A 53 4.87 6.31 5.60
N ASP A 54 3.64 6.63 6.01
CA ASP A 54 3.00 7.94 5.75
C ASP A 54 3.15 8.97 6.88
N ALA A 55 3.92 8.63 7.91
CA ALA A 55 4.54 9.63 8.77
C ALA A 55 5.60 10.37 7.94
N ASP A 56 5.12 11.21 7.02
CA ASP A 56 5.90 12.27 6.42
C ASP A 56 6.36 13.14 7.59
N ASP A 57 7.56 12.87 8.08
CA ASP A 57 8.24 13.79 8.99
C ASP A 57 8.75 15.04 8.25
N GLY A 58 8.35 15.20 6.97
CA GLY A 58 8.71 16.29 6.08
C GLY A 58 10.09 16.11 5.46
N ARG A 59 10.78 15.00 5.73
CA ARG A 59 12.14 14.78 5.22
C ARG A 59 12.10 14.17 3.83
N GLY A 60 12.55 14.95 2.86
CA GLY A 60 12.73 14.47 1.50
C GLY A 60 13.81 13.38 1.44
N VAL A 61 13.85 12.62 0.34
CA VAL A 61 14.86 11.58 0.06
C VAL A 61 16.28 12.05 0.42
N LEU A 62 16.63 13.28 0.03
CA LEU A 62 17.93 13.90 0.26
C LEU A 62 18.24 14.22 1.73
N ASP A 63 17.25 14.38 2.59
CA ASP A 63 17.45 14.63 4.01
C ASP A 63 17.94 13.38 4.76
N THR A 64 17.85 12.21 4.11
CA THR A 64 18.39 10.94 4.60
C THR A 64 19.73 10.57 3.96
N ALA A 65 20.29 11.43 3.10
CA ALA A 65 21.50 11.14 2.35
C ALA A 65 22.73 11.03 3.27
N LEU A 66 23.47 9.94 3.11
CA LEU A 66 24.74 9.70 3.80
C LEU A 66 25.89 10.36 3.03
N GLU A 67 26.68 11.16 3.74
CA GLU A 67 27.88 11.80 3.18
C GLU A 67 29.12 10.92 3.37
N GLY A 68 30.06 10.97 2.41
CA GLY A 68 31.39 10.39 2.55
C GLY A 68 31.49 8.87 2.44
N VAL A 69 30.39 8.17 2.11
CA VAL A 69 30.39 6.73 1.83
C VAL A 69 30.46 6.49 0.32
N THR A 70 31.32 5.58 -0.12
CA THR A 70 31.47 5.20 -1.53
C THR A 70 30.77 3.87 -1.78
N ALA A 71 29.96 3.79 -2.83
CA ALA A 71 29.29 2.57 -3.27
C ALA A 71 29.82 2.11 -4.65
N SER A 72 29.62 0.84 -4.97
CA SER A 72 29.95 0.22 -6.26
C SER A 72 28.99 0.63 -7.39
N VAL A 73 27.90 1.32 -7.03
CA VAL A 73 26.88 1.87 -7.92
C VAL A 73 26.78 3.38 -7.69
N PRO A 74 26.46 4.18 -8.72
CA PRO A 74 26.30 5.62 -8.57
C PRO A 74 25.02 5.97 -7.80
N GLY A 75 25.03 7.14 -7.17
CA GLY A 75 23.87 7.71 -6.49
C GLY A 75 24.17 8.24 -5.09
N PHE A 76 23.16 8.89 -4.50
CA PHE A 76 23.11 9.24 -3.09
C PHE A 76 22.67 8.01 -2.29
N LEU A 77 23.32 7.77 -1.16
CA LEU A 77 22.94 6.68 -0.26
C LEU A 77 21.90 7.19 0.73
N VAL A 78 20.67 6.69 0.63
CA VAL A 78 19.47 7.17 1.35
C VAL A 78 18.80 6.03 2.11
N TYR A 79 17.91 6.37 3.05
CA TYR A 79 17.16 5.39 3.86
C TYR A 79 18.03 4.33 4.55
N PRO A 80 18.98 4.73 5.41
CA PRO A 80 19.83 3.77 6.10
C PRO A 80 19.02 2.81 6.97
N SER A 81 19.44 1.54 7.02
CA SER A 81 18.86 0.56 7.93
C SER A 81 19.11 0.94 9.39
N PRO A 82 18.27 0.49 10.34
CA PRO A 82 18.42 0.77 11.77
C PRO A 82 19.82 0.45 12.34
N ASP A 83 20.46 -0.61 11.85
CA ASP A 83 21.81 -1.00 12.25
C ASP A 83 22.94 -0.26 11.51
N GLY A 84 22.59 0.62 10.57
CA GLY A 84 23.54 1.36 9.73
C GLY A 84 24.34 0.48 8.77
N ARG A 85 23.91 -0.76 8.51
CA ARG A 85 24.60 -1.69 7.61
C ARG A 85 24.21 -1.51 6.15
N HIS A 86 22.97 -1.12 5.88
CA HIS A 86 22.45 -1.02 4.52
C HIS A 86 21.91 0.37 4.22
N ALA A 87 21.89 0.75 2.94
CA ALA A 87 21.17 1.91 2.44
C ALA A 87 20.77 1.67 0.99
N PHE A 88 19.94 2.56 0.45
CA PHE A 88 19.56 2.55 -0.95
C PHE A 88 20.44 3.53 -1.74
N SER A 89 20.97 3.11 -2.87
CA SER A 89 21.55 4.01 -3.85
C SER A 89 20.43 4.59 -4.71
N TRP A 90 20.29 5.91 -4.69
CA TRP A 90 19.36 6.66 -5.51
C TRP A 90 20.10 7.59 -6.46
N VAL A 91 19.81 7.50 -7.76
CA VAL A 91 20.44 8.33 -8.80
C VAL A 91 19.37 9.09 -9.57
N ASP A 92 19.52 10.40 -9.70
CA ASP A 92 18.64 11.21 -10.54
C ASP A 92 18.87 10.93 -12.04
N LEU A 93 17.85 11.06 -12.86
CA LEU A 93 17.91 10.73 -14.30
C LEU A 93 19.02 11.50 -15.05
N PRO A 94 19.19 12.83 -14.89
CA PRO A 94 20.29 13.54 -15.54
C PRO A 94 21.67 12.97 -15.21
N THR A 95 21.89 12.57 -13.96
CA THR A 95 23.13 11.90 -13.52
C THR A 95 23.26 10.51 -14.13
N ALA A 96 22.18 9.72 -14.12
CA ALA A 96 22.17 8.37 -14.69
C ALA A 96 22.46 8.36 -16.20
N GLU A 97 21.83 9.27 -16.97
CA GLU A 97 22.05 9.45 -18.41
C GLU A 97 23.51 9.81 -18.72
N LYS A 98 24.10 10.70 -17.92
CA LYS A 98 25.51 11.10 -18.07
C LYS A 98 26.48 9.94 -17.80
N LEU A 99 26.10 9.01 -16.95
CA LEU A 99 26.90 7.86 -16.55
C LEU A 99 26.64 6.60 -17.38
N ASP A 100 25.70 6.64 -18.33
CA ASP A 100 25.20 5.46 -19.05
C ASP A 100 24.76 4.35 -18.08
N PHE A 101 24.01 4.75 -17.04
CA PHE A 101 23.58 3.90 -15.94
C PHE A 101 22.04 3.81 -15.91
N GLN A 102 21.50 2.63 -15.59
CA GLN A 102 20.05 2.47 -15.40
C GLN A 102 19.61 3.12 -14.10
N THR A 103 18.47 3.81 -14.08
CA THR A 103 17.96 4.49 -12.88
C THR A 103 17.42 3.53 -11.82
N ASP A 104 17.90 2.30 -11.71
CA ASP A 104 17.39 1.37 -10.71
C ASP A 104 17.85 1.79 -9.30
N ASN A 105 16.99 1.59 -8.30
CA ASN A 105 17.42 1.75 -6.92
C ASN A 105 18.18 0.49 -6.51
N HIS A 106 19.32 0.64 -5.85
CA HIS A 106 20.11 -0.51 -5.40
C HIS A 106 20.17 -0.58 -3.89
N LEU A 107 20.02 -1.76 -3.29
CA LEU A 107 20.39 -1.95 -1.90
C LEU A 107 21.92 -2.13 -1.81
N VAL A 108 22.58 -1.36 -0.96
CA VAL A 108 24.04 -1.35 -0.79
C VAL A 108 24.40 -1.77 0.63
N ASP A 109 25.39 -2.66 0.77
CA ASP A 109 26.04 -2.93 2.06
C ASP A 109 27.08 -1.83 2.32
N LEU A 110 26.84 -0.99 3.33
CA LEU A 110 27.65 0.18 3.68
C LEU A 110 29.03 -0.17 4.24
N GLN A 111 29.25 -1.39 4.72
CA GLN A 111 30.56 -1.82 5.22
C GLN A 111 31.50 -2.16 4.05
N THR A 112 30.95 -2.78 3.01
CA THR A 112 31.72 -3.21 1.84
C THR A 112 31.64 -2.23 0.67
N GLY A 113 30.66 -1.32 0.69
CA GLY A 113 30.29 -0.46 -0.42
C GLY A 113 29.72 -1.22 -1.62
N GLN A 114 29.41 -2.52 -1.50
CA GLN A 114 28.93 -3.31 -2.64
C GLN A 114 27.40 -3.25 -2.74
N SER A 115 26.90 -3.11 -3.97
CA SER A 115 25.49 -3.35 -4.27
C SER A 115 25.16 -4.83 -4.05
N ILE A 116 24.13 -5.07 -3.23
CA ILE A 116 23.56 -6.39 -2.97
C ILE A 116 22.60 -6.78 -4.11
N GLY A 117 21.83 -5.83 -4.63
CA GLY A 117 20.92 -6.04 -5.75
C GLY A 117 20.03 -4.83 -6.03
N ALA A 118 19.45 -4.81 -7.22
CA ALA A 118 18.44 -3.81 -7.60
C ALA A 118 17.13 -4.07 -6.86
N ILE A 119 16.46 -2.99 -6.46
CA ILE A 119 15.14 -2.95 -5.82
C ILE A 119 14.23 -2.17 -6.75
N ALA A 120 13.15 -2.82 -7.20
CA ALA A 120 12.21 -2.29 -8.19
C ALA A 120 12.90 -1.82 -9.49
N GLU A 121 12.99 -2.75 -10.44
CA GLU A 121 13.60 -2.54 -11.75
C GLU A 121 12.84 -1.44 -12.54
N GLU A 122 13.59 -0.64 -13.28
CA GLU A 122 13.11 0.36 -14.24
C GLU A 122 12.41 1.60 -13.66
N ASP A 123 12.75 2.04 -12.44
CA ASP A 123 12.01 3.17 -11.87
C ASP A 123 12.56 4.02 -10.70
N GLY A 124 13.86 4.29 -10.61
CA GLY A 124 14.44 5.04 -9.49
C GLY A 124 14.59 6.55 -9.65
N ASP A 125 14.31 7.16 -10.82
CA ASP A 125 14.23 8.63 -10.86
C ASP A 125 12.87 9.15 -10.40
N PHE A 126 12.85 9.64 -9.16
CA PHE A 126 11.67 10.23 -8.54
C PHE A 126 11.48 11.71 -8.88
N GLN A 127 12.55 12.44 -9.26
CA GLN A 127 12.52 13.91 -9.36
C GLN A 127 11.82 14.43 -10.63
N ASN A 128 11.94 13.75 -11.77
CA ASN A 128 11.30 14.20 -13.02
C ASN A 128 9.86 13.72 -13.18
N ARG A 129 9.26 13.23 -12.10
CA ARG A 129 7.90 12.71 -12.10
C ARG A 129 6.99 13.63 -11.33
N ASN A 130 5.86 13.93 -11.96
CA ASN A 130 4.84 14.80 -11.40
C ASN A 130 4.27 14.28 -10.05
N HIS A 131 4.54 13.00 -9.70
CA HIS A 131 4.12 12.30 -8.47
C HIS A 131 5.07 11.12 -8.13
N GLY A 132 6.39 11.34 -8.15
CA GLY A 132 7.39 10.30 -7.88
C GLY A 132 7.98 10.39 -6.48
N GLY A 133 8.26 9.24 -5.88
CA GLY A 133 8.86 9.13 -4.55
C GLY A 133 9.08 7.68 -4.16
N MET A 134 9.94 7.44 -3.18
CA MET A 134 10.07 6.14 -2.53
C MET A 134 10.05 6.35 -1.02
N ARG A 135 9.31 5.48 -0.33
CA ARG A 135 9.31 5.37 1.12
C ARG A 135 9.81 3.99 1.51
N VAL A 136 10.47 3.90 2.66
CA VAL A 136 11.00 2.65 3.17
C VAL A 136 10.65 2.51 4.64
N LEU A 137 10.09 1.35 5.00
CA LEU A 137 9.90 0.91 6.38
C LEU A 137 10.84 -0.26 6.65
N TRP A 138 11.86 -0.04 7.47
CA TRP A 138 12.75 -1.10 7.90
C TRP A 138 12.15 -1.93 9.02
N ARG A 139 12.45 -3.23 9.03
CA ARG A 139 12.32 -4.06 10.21
C ARG A 139 13.45 -3.73 11.18
N ASP A 140 13.19 -3.75 12.48
CA ASP A 140 14.15 -3.35 13.52
C ASP A 140 15.50 -4.09 13.45
N ASP A 141 15.48 -5.36 13.02
CA ASP A 141 16.68 -6.19 12.88
C ASP A 141 17.48 -5.91 11.59
N SER A 142 17.03 -4.98 10.75
CA SER A 142 17.65 -4.61 9.47
C SER A 142 17.78 -5.77 8.47
N ARG A 143 16.96 -6.82 8.61
CA ARG A 143 16.94 -8.00 7.74
C ARG A 143 15.74 -8.09 6.81
N ALA A 144 14.79 -7.17 6.95
CA ALA A 144 13.73 -6.98 5.99
C ALA A 144 13.34 -5.51 5.93
N PHE A 145 12.73 -5.11 4.83
CA PHE A 145 12.10 -3.82 4.69
C PHE A 145 10.89 -3.92 3.77
N VAL A 146 9.96 -2.99 3.94
CA VAL A 146 8.94 -2.68 2.95
C VAL A 146 9.35 -1.41 2.24
N PHE A 147 9.17 -1.35 0.93
CA PHE A 147 9.27 -0.12 0.16
C PHE A 147 7.94 0.20 -0.51
N ARG A 148 7.64 1.49 -0.66
CA ARG A 148 6.51 2.01 -1.43
C ARG A 148 7.05 2.94 -2.50
N LEU A 149 6.78 2.63 -3.77
CA LEU A 149 7.00 3.55 -4.88
C LEU A 149 5.73 4.37 -5.09
N GLU A 150 5.85 5.69 -4.92
CA GLU A 150 4.73 6.61 -5.08
C GLU A 150 4.30 6.70 -6.54
N GLY A 151 2.99 6.87 -6.73
CA GLY A 151 2.38 7.09 -8.02
C GLY A 151 1.29 8.16 -7.92
N LYS A 152 0.77 8.58 -9.07
CA LYS A 152 -0.16 9.71 -9.15
C LYS A 152 -1.48 9.50 -8.43
N TRP A 153 -2.02 8.28 -8.47
CA TRP A 153 -3.36 7.94 -7.98
C TRP A 153 -3.33 6.84 -6.93
N ALA A 154 -2.40 5.91 -7.07
CA ALA A 154 -2.09 4.85 -6.15
C ALA A 154 -0.58 4.60 -6.17
N PRO A 155 -0.02 3.91 -5.18
CA PRO A 155 1.36 3.42 -5.24
C PRO A 155 1.57 2.62 -6.53
N ARG A 156 2.70 2.82 -7.20
CA ARG A 156 3.08 1.98 -8.34
C ARG A 156 3.45 0.58 -7.89
N GLU A 157 4.11 0.49 -6.75
CA GLU A 157 4.54 -0.75 -6.13
C GLU A 157 4.57 -0.57 -4.61
N VAL A 158 4.22 -1.63 -3.90
CA VAL A 158 4.47 -1.79 -2.47
C VAL A 158 5.05 -3.18 -2.29
N GLY A 159 6.35 -3.25 -2.06
CA GLY A 159 7.09 -4.51 -2.01
C GLY A 159 7.70 -4.76 -0.65
N VAL A 160 7.81 -6.04 -0.27
CA VAL A 160 8.60 -6.48 0.88
C VAL A 160 9.84 -7.21 0.39
N VAL A 161 10.98 -6.90 1.01
CA VAL A 161 12.27 -7.50 0.70
C VAL A 161 12.84 -8.12 1.97
N GLU A 162 13.21 -9.40 1.90
CA GLU A 162 13.99 -10.08 2.94
C GLU A 162 15.44 -10.22 2.48
N ILE A 163 16.37 -9.95 3.40
CA ILE A 163 17.81 -10.09 3.20
C ILE A 163 18.27 -11.39 3.86
N GLY A 164 18.62 -12.37 3.03
CA GLY A 164 19.14 -13.66 3.47
C GLY A 164 20.46 -13.55 4.25
N PRO A 165 20.84 -14.59 5.00
CA PRO A 165 22.10 -14.61 5.74
C PRO A 165 23.34 -14.53 4.82
N ASP A 166 23.20 -14.93 3.56
CA ASP A 166 24.17 -14.86 2.48
C ASP A 166 24.11 -13.54 1.67
N GLY A 167 23.19 -12.64 2.02
CA GLY A 167 22.92 -11.42 1.28
C GLY A 167 21.98 -11.59 0.09
N ALA A 168 21.44 -12.79 -0.16
CA ALA A 168 20.45 -12.98 -1.22
C ALA A 168 19.16 -12.21 -0.89
N LEU A 169 18.62 -11.49 -1.87
CA LEU A 169 17.38 -10.74 -1.73
C LEU A 169 16.19 -11.59 -2.16
N ARG A 170 15.15 -11.65 -1.31
CA ARG A 170 13.84 -12.20 -1.67
C ARG A 170 12.82 -11.07 -1.70
N GLN A 171 12.39 -10.67 -2.89
CA GLN A 171 11.42 -9.59 -3.10
C GLN A 171 10.04 -10.14 -3.41
N ARG A 172 8.99 -9.52 -2.87
CA ARG A 172 7.58 -9.83 -3.16
C ARG A 172 6.79 -8.55 -3.25
N SER A 173 5.90 -8.47 -4.23
CA SER A 173 4.94 -7.37 -4.36
C SER A 173 3.68 -7.68 -3.55
N LEU A 174 3.31 -6.74 -2.67
CA LEU A 174 2.08 -6.77 -1.90
C LEU A 174 0.89 -6.30 -2.75
N VAL A 175 1.13 -5.49 -3.78
CA VAL A 175 0.09 -5.00 -4.69
C VAL A 175 -0.63 -6.15 -5.37
N PHE A 176 0.09 -7.16 -5.89
CA PHE A 176 -0.55 -8.34 -6.48
C PHE A 176 -1.32 -9.18 -5.46
N ALA A 177 -0.83 -9.31 -4.22
CA ALA A 177 -1.53 -10.07 -3.18
C ALA A 177 -2.86 -9.39 -2.79
N VAL A 178 -2.84 -8.07 -2.64
CA VAL A 178 -4.02 -7.25 -2.36
C VAL A 178 -4.98 -7.24 -3.55
N ALA A 179 -4.49 -7.05 -4.76
CA ALA A 179 -5.31 -7.05 -5.97
C ALA A 179 -6.03 -8.40 -6.15
N ARG A 180 -5.37 -9.53 -5.87
CA ARG A 180 -6.00 -10.87 -5.84
C ARG A 180 -7.12 -10.97 -4.81
N ALA A 181 -6.90 -10.43 -3.61
CA ALA A 181 -7.95 -10.42 -2.60
C ALA A 181 -9.17 -9.63 -3.11
N PHE A 182 -9.00 -8.40 -3.61
CA PHE A 182 -10.11 -7.63 -4.17
C PHE A 182 -10.78 -8.28 -5.38
N ALA A 183 -10.02 -8.90 -6.29
CA ALA A 183 -10.59 -9.64 -7.41
C ALA A 183 -11.50 -10.77 -6.93
N ALA A 184 -11.06 -11.54 -5.92
CA ALA A 184 -11.86 -12.60 -5.32
C ALA A 184 -13.14 -12.07 -4.67
N LEU A 185 -13.09 -10.90 -4.01
CA LEU A 185 -14.26 -10.24 -3.42
C LEU A 185 -15.28 -9.77 -4.46
N LEU A 186 -14.79 -9.32 -5.62
CA LEU A 186 -15.64 -8.96 -6.76
C LEU A 186 -16.15 -10.17 -7.54
N GLY A 187 -15.85 -11.39 -7.11
CA GLY A 187 -16.17 -12.61 -7.85
C GLY A 187 -15.50 -12.69 -9.23
N ARG A 188 -14.37 -12.00 -9.40
CA ARG A 188 -13.59 -11.95 -10.64
C ARG A 188 -12.40 -12.89 -10.54
N GLU A 189 -12.07 -13.53 -11.65
CA GLU A 189 -10.83 -14.27 -11.76
C GLU A 189 -9.66 -13.28 -11.92
N ALA A 190 -8.60 -13.49 -11.15
CA ALA A 190 -7.37 -12.73 -11.31
C ALA A 190 -6.78 -13.05 -12.71
N PRO A 191 -6.39 -12.05 -13.50
CA PRO A 191 -5.75 -12.31 -14.79
C PRO A 191 -4.46 -13.13 -14.65
N ASP A 192 -4.21 -14.05 -15.59
CA ASP A 192 -3.01 -14.91 -15.61
C ASP A 192 -1.67 -14.12 -15.58
N PHE A 193 -1.66 -12.85 -16.02
CA PHE A 193 -0.46 -12.03 -16.01
C PHE A 193 -0.07 -11.56 -14.59
N TRP A 194 -0.96 -11.62 -13.60
CA TRP A 194 -0.62 -11.35 -12.18
C TRP A 194 0.31 -12.41 -11.56
N ASP A 195 0.50 -13.53 -12.25
CA ASP A 195 1.49 -14.56 -11.91
C ASP A 195 2.83 -14.37 -12.64
N LYS A 196 2.91 -13.39 -13.56
CA LYS A 196 4.14 -13.06 -14.27
C LYS A 196 4.84 -11.90 -13.57
N ALA A 197 6.17 -11.99 -13.49
CA ALA A 197 6.99 -11.00 -12.81
C ALA A 197 6.87 -9.63 -13.50
N PHE A 198 6.73 -8.57 -12.70
CA PHE A 198 7.03 -7.13 -12.89
C PHE A 198 6.71 -6.39 -14.21
N ASP A 199 6.28 -7.04 -15.28
CA ASP A 199 6.18 -6.43 -16.62
C ASP A 199 4.88 -5.61 -16.80
N GLU A 200 3.81 -5.92 -16.04
CA GLU A 200 2.52 -5.21 -16.11
C GLU A 200 1.97 -4.96 -14.69
N SER A 201 1.90 -3.69 -14.29
CA SER A 201 1.39 -3.30 -12.96
C SER A 201 -0.12 -3.52 -12.86
N PRO A 202 -0.64 -4.08 -11.74
CA PRO A 202 -2.07 -4.16 -11.47
C PRO A 202 -2.79 -2.81 -11.46
N SER A 203 -2.05 -1.70 -11.40
CA SER A 203 -2.58 -0.34 -11.34
C SER A 203 -3.51 0.00 -12.52
N GLU A 204 -3.38 -0.69 -13.67
CA GLU A 204 -4.33 -0.48 -14.78
C GLU A 204 -5.75 -1.02 -14.50
N TYR A 205 -5.87 -1.95 -13.54
CA TYR A 205 -7.11 -2.66 -13.23
C TYR A 205 -7.71 -2.27 -11.88
N LEU A 206 -6.87 -2.04 -10.87
CA LEU A 206 -7.27 -1.63 -9.53
C LEU A 206 -6.23 -0.64 -9.00
N ASP A 207 -6.62 0.63 -8.84
CA ASP A 207 -5.84 1.61 -8.10
C ASP A 207 -5.92 1.25 -6.61
N CYS A 208 -5.04 0.33 -6.18
CA CYS A 208 -4.98 -0.16 -4.80
C CYS A 208 -4.01 0.69 -3.98
N ASN A 209 -4.50 1.35 -2.94
CA ASN A 209 -3.64 1.92 -1.92
C ASN A 209 -3.35 0.86 -0.85
N VAL A 210 -2.08 0.69 -0.47
CA VAL A 210 -1.65 -0.38 0.45
C VAL A 210 -0.79 0.23 1.56
N GLY A 211 -1.31 0.17 2.78
CA GLY A 211 -0.58 0.43 4.03
C GLY A 211 -0.19 -0.89 4.70
N CYS A 212 0.97 -0.91 5.36
CA CYS A 212 1.38 -2.08 6.12
C CYS A 212 2.37 -1.77 7.24
N ALA A 213 2.50 -2.72 8.17
CA ALA A 213 3.48 -2.71 9.23
C ALA A 213 3.95 -4.14 9.56
N PHE A 214 5.20 -4.29 9.97
CA PHE A 214 5.71 -5.57 10.48
C PHE A 214 5.02 -5.96 11.78
N SER A 215 4.73 -7.24 11.94
CA SER A 215 4.40 -7.81 13.25
C SER A 215 5.60 -7.69 14.19
N GLU A 216 5.36 -7.76 15.50
CA GLU A 216 6.45 -7.75 16.51
C GLU A 216 7.48 -8.87 16.29
N ALA A 217 7.02 -10.04 15.83
CA ALA A 217 7.90 -11.16 15.48
C ALA A 217 8.61 -10.98 14.13
N GLY A 218 8.14 -10.05 13.29
CA GLY A 218 8.74 -9.72 12.01
C GLY A 218 8.53 -10.76 10.91
N ASP A 219 7.68 -11.76 11.13
CA ASP A 219 7.40 -12.86 10.18
C ASP A 219 6.10 -12.69 9.39
N SER A 220 5.38 -11.60 9.65
CA SER A 220 4.19 -11.20 8.92
C SER A 220 4.08 -9.69 8.83
N LEU A 221 3.21 -9.23 7.92
CA LEU A 221 2.81 -7.84 7.78
C LEU A 221 1.32 -7.72 8.07
N ALA A 222 0.94 -6.79 8.94
CA ALA A 222 -0.44 -6.30 8.96
C ALA A 222 -0.66 -5.45 7.70
N ILE A 223 -1.74 -5.70 6.98
CA ILE A 223 -2.11 -5.03 5.73
C ILE A 223 -3.41 -4.28 5.95
N GLN A 224 -3.45 -3.03 5.51
CA GLN A 224 -4.66 -2.27 5.26
C GLN A 224 -4.63 -1.84 3.80
N ALA A 225 -5.70 -2.08 3.07
CA ALA A 225 -5.77 -1.64 1.69
C ALA A 225 -7.16 -1.12 1.34
N ASP A 226 -7.19 -0.18 0.40
CA ASP A 226 -8.39 0.27 -0.27
C ASP A 226 -8.16 0.26 -1.78
N PHE A 227 -9.24 0.11 -2.54
CA PHE A 227 -9.18 0.29 -3.98
C PHE A 227 -10.38 1.09 -4.47
N GLN A 228 -10.16 1.77 -5.58
CA GLN A 228 -11.23 2.34 -6.39
C GLN A 228 -10.99 1.99 -7.85
N MET A 229 -12.01 1.51 -8.54
CA MET A 229 -11.95 1.42 -10.00
C MET A 229 -11.99 2.85 -10.57
N ASN A 230 -11.05 3.15 -11.48
CA ASN A 230 -10.82 4.47 -12.06
C ASN A 230 -12.13 5.24 -12.32
N PRO A 231 -12.32 6.44 -11.73
CA PRO A 231 -13.58 7.19 -11.78
C PRO A 231 -13.90 7.78 -13.15
N LYS A 232 -13.02 7.70 -14.15
CA LYS A 232 -13.25 8.18 -15.53
C LYS A 232 -14.23 7.31 -16.33
N GLN A 233 -15.09 6.58 -15.64
CA GLN A 233 -15.96 5.60 -16.26
C GLN A 233 -17.03 6.25 -17.13
N LEU A 234 -17.16 5.77 -18.36
CA LEU A 234 -18.21 6.17 -19.28
C LEU A 234 -19.55 5.55 -18.84
N PRO A 235 -20.70 6.16 -19.19
CA PRO A 235 -22.00 5.56 -18.91
C PRO A 235 -22.09 4.11 -19.38
N GLY A 236 -22.62 3.25 -18.52
CA GLY A 236 -22.75 1.81 -18.73
C GLY A 236 -21.62 0.95 -18.14
N GLN A 237 -20.54 1.55 -17.64
CA GLN A 237 -19.44 0.82 -16.99
C GLN A 237 -19.73 0.50 -15.52
N HIS A 238 -19.00 -0.49 -14.99
CA HIS A 238 -19.10 -0.99 -13.62
C HIS A 238 -18.07 -0.31 -12.72
N TYR A 239 -18.56 0.43 -11.73
CA TYR A 239 -17.76 0.99 -10.66
C TYR A 239 -17.71 0.00 -9.49
N ALA A 240 -16.52 -0.16 -8.92
CA ALA A 240 -16.35 -0.84 -7.66
C ALA A 240 -15.33 -0.08 -6.81
N ALA A 241 -15.56 -0.09 -5.51
CA ALA A 241 -14.61 0.35 -4.51
C ALA A 241 -14.70 -0.59 -3.31
N GLY A 242 -13.64 -0.65 -2.54
CA GLY A 242 -13.65 -1.46 -1.34
C GLY A 242 -12.44 -1.22 -0.48
N TRP A 243 -12.50 -1.79 0.72
CA TRP A 243 -11.40 -1.79 1.67
C TRP A 243 -11.24 -3.18 2.26
N LEU A 244 -10.04 -3.51 2.72
CA LEU A 244 -9.75 -4.72 3.47
C LEU A 244 -8.67 -4.50 4.52
N THR A 245 -8.70 -5.35 5.55
CA THR A 245 -7.53 -5.64 6.40
C THR A 245 -7.16 -7.10 6.29
N GLY A 246 -5.89 -7.38 6.55
CA GLY A 246 -5.43 -8.74 6.64
C GLY A 246 -4.03 -8.87 7.17
N VAL A 247 -3.54 -10.10 7.15
CA VAL A 247 -2.16 -10.45 7.50
C VAL A 247 -1.51 -11.11 6.31
N PHE A 248 -0.39 -10.54 5.85
CA PHE A 248 0.47 -11.14 4.85
C PHE A 248 1.58 -11.94 5.54
N ASP A 249 1.55 -13.26 5.40
CA ASP A 249 2.53 -14.16 5.99
C ASP A 249 3.77 -14.28 5.07
N LEU A 250 4.95 -13.91 5.59
CA LEU A 250 6.20 -13.87 4.82
C LEU A 250 6.81 -15.26 4.57
N LYS A 251 6.31 -16.32 5.18
CA LYS A 251 6.80 -17.68 4.94
C LYS A 251 6.04 -18.34 3.80
N THR A 252 4.73 -18.11 3.77
CA THR A 252 3.79 -18.75 2.84
C THR A 252 3.44 -17.89 1.64
N ASP A 253 3.79 -16.61 1.65
CA ASP A 253 3.47 -15.61 0.62
C ASP A 253 1.95 -15.48 0.40
N ARG A 254 1.19 -15.51 1.50
CA ARG A 254 -0.27 -15.47 1.48
C ARG A 254 -0.82 -14.32 2.32
N LEU A 255 -1.73 -13.58 1.71
CA LEU A 255 -2.61 -12.64 2.40
C LEU A 255 -3.83 -13.40 2.94
N SER A 256 -4.05 -13.33 4.25
CA SER A 256 -5.28 -13.76 4.91
C SER A 256 -6.12 -12.53 5.20
N VAL A 257 -7.32 -12.44 4.61
CA VAL A 257 -8.24 -11.31 4.84
C VAL A 257 -8.98 -11.51 6.16
N GLU A 258 -9.02 -10.47 6.99
CA GLU A 258 -9.66 -10.50 8.31
C GLU A 258 -10.95 -9.69 8.35
N ALA A 259 -10.99 -8.56 7.65
CA ALA A 259 -12.18 -7.73 7.47
C ALA A 259 -12.18 -7.11 6.07
N GLU A 260 -13.36 -6.88 5.52
CA GLU A 260 -13.53 -6.36 4.17
C GLU A 260 -14.88 -5.66 4.01
N GLU A 261 -14.92 -4.70 3.08
CA GLU A 261 -16.14 -4.10 2.57
C GLU A 261 -15.96 -3.84 1.08
N VAL A 262 -16.97 -4.17 0.27
CA VAL A 262 -16.96 -3.89 -1.17
C VAL A 262 -18.31 -3.30 -1.56
N THR A 263 -18.25 -2.20 -2.31
CA THR A 263 -19.40 -1.55 -2.92
C THR A 263 -19.28 -1.64 -4.43
N GLU A 264 -20.35 -2.11 -5.08
CA GLU A 264 -20.48 -2.13 -6.54
C GLU A 264 -21.64 -1.26 -7.00
N ALA A 265 -21.41 -0.47 -8.05
CA ALA A 265 -22.42 0.37 -8.67
C ALA A 265 -22.29 0.35 -10.20
N ARG A 266 -23.40 0.60 -10.89
CA ARG A 266 -23.39 0.78 -12.35
C ARG A 266 -23.57 2.25 -12.68
N VAL A 267 -22.67 2.80 -13.49
CA VAL A 267 -22.79 4.19 -13.95
C VAL A 267 -23.95 4.28 -14.94
N VAL A 268 -25.04 4.93 -14.54
CA VAL A 268 -26.17 5.23 -15.43
C VAL A 268 -25.98 6.60 -16.07
N LYS A 269 -26.36 6.74 -17.34
CA LYS A 269 -26.38 8.05 -18.00
C LYS A 269 -27.59 8.82 -17.46
N GLU A 270 -27.39 10.04 -16.97
CA GLU A 270 -28.51 10.95 -16.69
C GLU A 270 -29.16 11.31 -18.04
N GLU A 271 -30.44 10.98 -18.22
CA GLU A 271 -31.22 11.45 -19.36
C GLU A 271 -31.75 12.86 -19.00
N GLU A 272 -31.27 13.89 -19.71
CA GLU A 272 -31.78 15.28 -19.64
C GLU A 272 -33.16 15.45 -20.29
#